data_AF-L9WVD1-F1
#
_entry.id   AF-L9WVD1-F1
#
_cell.length_a   1.000
_cell.length_b   1.000
_cell.length_c   1.000
_cell.angle_alpha   90.00
_cell.angle_beta   90.00
_cell.angle_gamma   90.00
#
_symmetry.space_group_name_H-M   'P 1'
#
loop_
_entity.id
_entity.type
_entity.pdbx_description
1 polymer ?
#
loop_
_entity_poly.entity_id
_entity_poly.type
_entity_poly.pdbx_seq_one_letter_code
_entity_poly.pdbx_strand_id
1 'polypeptide(L)'
;MSVAPRSAEDMKELVDSLHDRVNDFEARLDAFSSWLENTDDRVSELEDENNELRDRLEALEARMEVLEDGSSSKDGKVRQIVAGAENNRTGEQPAVVIDAAKIVTVTGVSRRYAYDLIEDLPEQHHWILTRSEARERQFGSVEIDDGKQTKAIVVDFEALHSDPEAVNKFTTSTEGGGR
;
A
#
# COMPACT_ATOMS: atom_id res chain seq x y z
N MET A 1 8.41 56.86 65.52
CA MET A 1 7.30 55.88 65.66
C MET A 1 7.90 54.59 66.18
N SER A 2 7.68 54.27 67.46
CA SER A 2 8.16 53.02 68.07
C SER A 2 7.14 51.93 67.75
N VAL A 3 7.53 50.92 66.95
CA VAL A 3 6.71 49.73 66.73
C VAL A 3 6.69 48.98 68.07
N ALA A 4 5.52 48.84 68.69
CA ALA A 4 5.38 48.06 69.91
C ALA A 4 5.79 46.60 69.64
N PRO A 5 6.49 45.92 70.56
CA PRO A 5 6.82 44.51 70.38
C PRO A 5 5.51 43.71 70.28
N ARG A 6 5.39 42.90 69.23
CA ARG A 6 4.27 41.96 69.08
C ARG A 6 4.22 41.03 70.29
N SER A 7 3.02 40.70 70.74
CA SER A 7 2.87 39.78 71.87
C SER A 7 3.44 38.41 71.48
N ALA A 8 3.87 37.62 72.47
CA ALA A 8 4.33 36.24 72.20
C ALA A 8 3.24 35.38 71.53
N GLU A 9 1.97 35.69 71.80
CA GLU A 9 0.80 35.07 71.18
C GLU A 9 0.76 35.36 69.67
N ASP A 10 0.94 36.63 69.26
CA ASP A 10 0.89 37.04 67.85
C ASP A 10 2.02 36.40 67.04
N MET A 11 3.20 36.22 67.65
CA MET A 11 4.33 35.53 67.01
C MET A 11 4.04 34.04 66.84
N LYS A 12 3.37 33.41 67.81
CA LYS A 12 2.97 32.01 67.72
C LYS A 12 1.94 31.80 66.60
N GLU A 13 0.91 32.64 66.54
CA GLU A 13 -0.11 32.58 65.50
C GLU A 13 0.50 32.77 64.09
N LEU A 14 1.47 33.69 63.95
CA LEU A 14 2.20 33.87 62.70
C LEU A 14 3.01 32.62 62.32
N VAL A 15 3.68 32.00 63.29
CA VAL A 15 4.48 30.78 63.07
C VAL A 15 3.58 29.62 62.68
N ASP A 16 2.45 29.43 63.36
CA ASP A 16 1.47 28.39 63.03
C ASP A 16 0.90 28.60 61.61
N SER A 17 0.53 29.84 61.26
CA SER A 17 0.07 30.18 59.91
C SER A 17 1.13 29.96 58.83
N LEU A 18 2.40 30.28 59.13
CA LEU A 18 3.51 29.99 58.21
C LEU A 18 3.73 28.49 58.07
N HIS A 19 3.62 27.72 59.15
CA HIS A 19 3.74 26.27 59.14
C HIS A 19 2.65 25.63 58.27
N ASP A 20 1.39 26.03 58.45
CA ASP A 20 0.27 25.55 57.63
C ASP A 20 0.50 25.84 56.14
N ARG A 21 1.01 27.03 55.83
CA ARG A 21 1.30 27.44 54.45
C ARG A 21 2.49 26.72 53.85
N VAL A 22 3.50 26.37 54.65
CA VAL A 22 4.60 25.50 54.21
C VAL A 22 4.07 24.10 53.91
N ASN A 23 3.24 23.53 54.78
CA ASN A 23 2.63 22.22 54.56
C ASN A 23 1.75 22.19 53.28
N ASP A 24 0.97 23.24 53.01
CA ASP A 24 0.22 23.38 51.75
C ASP A 24 1.14 23.42 50.53
N PHE A 25 2.26 24.16 50.61
CA PHE A 25 3.23 24.21 49.53
C PHE A 25 3.92 22.87 49.29
N GLU A 26 4.28 22.14 50.35
CA GLU A 26 4.85 20.79 50.24
C GLU A 26 3.88 19.84 49.55
N ALA A 27 2.62 19.81 49.98
CA ALA A 27 1.59 18.97 49.34
C ALA A 27 1.38 19.31 47.85
N ARG A 28 1.49 20.59 47.48
CA ARG A 28 1.40 21.03 46.08
C ARG A 28 2.63 20.66 45.27
N LEU A 29 3.82 20.69 45.86
CA LEU A 29 5.06 20.25 45.20
C LEU A 29 5.06 18.75 44.95
N ASP A 30 4.55 17.96 45.89
CA ASP A 30 4.40 16.51 45.73
C ASP A 30 3.42 16.21 44.58
N ALA A 31 2.25 16.86 44.58
CA ALA A 31 1.26 16.70 43.51
C ALA A 31 1.82 17.11 42.14
N PHE A 32 2.60 18.20 42.07
CA PHE A 32 3.23 18.64 40.83
C PHE A 32 4.32 17.66 40.35
N SER A 33 5.08 17.09 41.27
CA SER A 33 6.12 16.09 40.96
C SER A 33 5.50 14.82 40.38
N SER A 34 4.42 14.30 40.98
CA SER A 34 3.68 13.16 40.44
C SER A 34 3.05 13.46 39.07
N TRP A 35 2.59 14.68 38.85
CA TRP A 35 2.05 15.08 37.54
C TRP A 35 3.15 15.14 36.46
N LEU A 36 4.35 15.62 36.79
CA LEU A 36 5.49 15.62 35.88
C LEU A 36 5.92 14.20 35.51
N GLU A 37 6.03 13.29 36.48
CA GLU A 37 6.38 11.89 36.23
C GLU A 37 5.36 11.22 35.29
N ASN A 38 4.06 11.39 35.55
CA ASN A 38 3.04 10.86 34.65
C ASN A 38 3.07 11.47 33.25
N THR A 39 3.45 12.75 33.14
CA THR A 39 3.59 13.42 31.84
C THR A 39 4.79 12.87 31.07
N ASP A 40 5.90 12.61 31.75
CA ASP A 40 7.12 12.04 31.17
C ASP A 40 6.88 10.61 30.65
N ASP A 41 6.18 9.78 31.42
CA ASP A 41 5.73 8.44 31.00
C ASP A 41 4.89 8.50 29.73
N ARG A 42 3.93 9.42 29.68
CA ARG A 42 3.05 9.60 28.51
C ARG A 42 3.78 10.13 27.29
N VAL A 43 4.78 11.00 27.48
CA VAL A 43 5.61 11.48 26.37
C VAL A 43 6.43 10.32 25.81
N SER A 44 7.03 9.50 26.67
CA SER A 44 7.80 8.32 26.26
C SER A 44 6.94 7.32 25.48
N GLU A 45 5.73 7.02 25.96
CA GLU A 45 4.79 6.14 25.25
C GLU A 45 4.42 6.69 23.86
N LEU A 46 4.17 8.00 23.75
CA LEU A 46 3.87 8.64 22.47
C LEU A 46 5.08 8.64 21.51
N GLU A 47 6.29 8.77 22.02
CA GLU A 47 7.51 8.69 21.21
C GLU A 47 7.69 7.28 20.63
N ASP A 48 7.46 6.24 21.43
CA ASP A 48 7.50 4.84 21.00
C ASP A 48 6.43 4.54 19.93
N GLU A 49 5.18 4.97 20.15
CA GLU A 49 4.11 4.85 19.15
C GLU A 49 4.46 5.58 17.85
N ASN A 50 5.07 6.76 17.93
CA ASN A 50 5.45 7.53 16.74
C ASN A 50 6.52 6.80 15.92
N ASN A 51 7.49 6.18 16.59
CA ASN A 51 8.53 5.40 15.94
C ASN A 51 7.94 4.15 15.25
N GLU A 52 7.04 3.41 15.91
CA GLU A 52 6.37 2.27 15.28
C GLU A 52 5.57 2.71 14.04
N LEU A 53 4.86 3.84 14.13
CA LEU A 53 4.11 4.37 12.99
C LEU A 53 5.01 4.77 11.83
N ARG A 54 6.20 5.35 12.09
CA ARG A 54 7.19 5.68 11.05
C ARG A 54 7.71 4.42 10.37
N ASP A 55 8.10 3.40 11.12
CA ASP A 55 8.60 2.14 10.58
C ASP A 55 7.55 1.46 9.69
N ARG A 56 6.28 1.48 10.13
CA ARG A 56 5.15 0.95 9.35
C ARG A 56 4.91 1.75 8.08
N LEU A 57 5.08 3.06 8.11
CA LEU A 57 4.90 3.93 6.96
C LEU A 57 6.02 3.67 5.93
N GLU A 58 7.28 3.61 6.36
CA GLU A 58 8.42 3.26 5.49
C GLU A 58 8.24 1.88 4.84
N ALA A 59 7.79 0.88 5.60
CA ALA A 59 7.51 -0.44 5.06
C ALA A 59 6.36 -0.44 4.04
N LEU A 60 5.35 0.41 4.22
CA LEU A 60 4.26 0.56 3.26
C LEU A 60 4.71 1.31 2.00
N GLU A 61 5.52 2.36 2.13
CA GLU A 61 6.11 3.09 1.01
C GLU A 61 6.97 2.17 0.15
N ALA A 62 7.85 1.37 0.76
CA ALA A 62 8.66 0.39 0.03
C ALA A 62 7.81 -0.65 -0.72
N ARG A 63 6.73 -1.14 -0.10
CA ARG A 63 5.79 -2.05 -0.78
C ARG A 63 5.07 -1.37 -1.94
N MET A 64 4.70 -0.11 -1.78
CA MET A 64 4.03 0.66 -2.82
C MET A 64 4.97 0.91 -4.00
N GLU A 65 6.24 1.23 -3.75
CA GLU A 65 7.27 1.38 -4.78
C GLU A 65 7.46 0.09 -5.58
N VAL A 66 7.55 -1.07 -4.91
CA VAL A 66 7.65 -2.37 -5.60
C VAL A 66 6.41 -2.67 -6.46
N LEU A 67 5.21 -2.34 -5.96
CA LEU A 67 3.98 -2.50 -6.72
C LEU A 67 3.91 -1.54 -7.92
N GLU A 68 4.35 -0.30 -7.74
CA GLU A 68 4.36 0.73 -8.78
C GLU A 68 5.40 0.40 -9.87
N ASP A 69 6.64 0.08 -9.50
CA ASP A 69 7.69 -0.33 -10.44
C ASP A 69 7.29 -1.61 -11.18
N GLY A 70 6.77 -2.58 -10.44
CA GLY A 70 6.16 -3.79 -10.98
C GLY A 70 5.12 -3.45 -12.04
N SER A 71 4.14 -2.59 -11.73
CA SER A 71 3.07 -2.18 -12.65
C SER A 71 3.52 -1.34 -13.85
N SER A 72 4.59 -0.55 -13.71
CA SER A 72 5.08 0.34 -14.76
C SER A 72 5.89 -0.41 -15.82
N SER A 73 6.52 -1.52 -15.44
CA SER A 73 7.29 -2.39 -16.33
C SER A 73 6.44 -3.02 -17.44
N LYS A 74 7.07 -3.40 -18.56
CA LYS A 74 6.37 -4.11 -19.64
C LYS A 74 5.80 -5.46 -19.14
N ASP A 75 6.58 -6.20 -18.35
CA ASP A 75 6.13 -7.47 -17.76
C ASP A 75 4.95 -7.28 -16.78
N GLY A 76 4.92 -6.22 -15.98
CA GLY A 76 3.78 -5.94 -15.11
C GLY A 76 2.52 -5.53 -15.85
N LYS A 77 2.65 -4.80 -16.95
CA LYS A 77 1.52 -4.51 -17.86
C LYS A 77 0.99 -5.80 -18.47
N VAL A 78 1.86 -6.73 -18.87
CA VAL A 78 1.45 -8.07 -19.33
C VAL A 78 0.75 -8.84 -18.20
N ARG A 79 1.25 -8.79 -16.96
CA ARG A 79 0.58 -9.37 -15.78
C ARG A 79 -0.83 -8.84 -15.60
N GLN A 80 -0.99 -7.54 -15.67
CA GLN A 80 -2.29 -6.89 -15.54
C GLN A 80 -3.22 -7.26 -16.70
N ILE A 81 -2.73 -7.31 -17.95
CA ILE A 81 -3.52 -7.77 -19.12
C ILE A 81 -4.05 -9.18 -18.91
N VAL A 82 -3.21 -10.12 -18.46
CA VAL A 82 -3.60 -11.51 -18.20
C VAL A 82 -4.61 -11.61 -17.05
N ALA A 83 -4.37 -10.91 -15.94
CA ALA A 83 -5.33 -10.86 -14.83
C ALA A 83 -6.67 -10.25 -15.27
N GLY A 84 -6.62 -9.20 -16.09
CA GLY A 84 -7.81 -8.63 -16.73
C GLY A 84 -8.51 -9.62 -17.65
N ALA A 85 -7.76 -10.44 -18.41
CA ALA A 85 -8.33 -11.48 -19.26
C ALA A 85 -9.01 -12.58 -18.45
N GLU A 86 -8.38 -13.02 -17.35
CA GLU A 86 -8.94 -14.02 -16.43
C GLU A 86 -10.24 -13.52 -15.80
N ASN A 87 -10.29 -12.26 -15.38
CA ASN A 87 -11.51 -11.64 -14.85
C ASN A 87 -12.64 -11.50 -15.90
N ASN A 88 -12.29 -11.45 -17.18
CA ASN A 88 -13.25 -11.43 -18.29
C ASN A 88 -13.65 -12.84 -18.75
N ARG A 89 -12.99 -13.89 -18.25
CA ARG A 89 -13.24 -15.27 -18.61
C ARG A 89 -14.55 -15.74 -18.01
N THR A 90 -15.42 -16.35 -18.82
CA THR A 90 -16.69 -16.92 -18.33
C THR A 90 -16.57 -18.44 -18.30
N GLY A 91 -16.44 -19.02 -17.11
CA GLY A 91 -16.22 -20.47 -16.94
C GLY A 91 -14.81 -20.89 -17.36
N GLU A 92 -14.67 -22.10 -17.92
CA GLU A 92 -13.39 -22.70 -18.33
C GLU A 92 -13.02 -22.39 -19.79
N GLN A 93 -13.30 -21.17 -20.26
CA GLN A 93 -12.94 -20.79 -21.63
C GLN A 93 -11.42 -20.92 -21.84
N PRO A 94 -10.97 -21.60 -22.91
CA PRO A 94 -9.55 -21.81 -23.14
C PRO A 94 -8.84 -20.52 -23.56
N ALA A 95 -9.58 -19.52 -24.06
CA ALA A 95 -9.01 -18.26 -24.48
C ALA A 95 -9.99 -17.07 -24.33
N VAL A 96 -9.47 -15.86 -24.18
CA VAL A 96 -10.26 -14.62 -24.04
C VAL A 96 -9.72 -13.51 -24.94
N VAL A 97 -10.63 -12.78 -25.60
CA VAL A 97 -10.30 -11.61 -26.44
C VAL A 97 -10.22 -10.33 -25.61
N ILE A 98 -9.09 -9.61 -25.75
CA ILE A 98 -8.83 -8.33 -25.09
C ILE A 98 -8.51 -7.27 -26.14
N ASP A 99 -9.36 -6.24 -26.21
CA ASP A 99 -9.18 -5.09 -27.10
C ASP A 99 -8.41 -3.94 -26.42
N ALA A 100 -8.04 -2.94 -27.22
CA ALA A 100 -7.31 -1.77 -26.72
C ALA A 100 -8.05 -1.01 -25.61
N ALA A 101 -9.39 -1.00 -25.60
CA ALA A 101 -10.16 -0.31 -24.58
C ALA A 101 -10.07 -1.02 -23.22
N LYS A 102 -10.09 -2.36 -23.23
CA LYS A 102 -9.85 -3.17 -22.04
C LYS A 102 -8.41 -3.01 -21.54
N ILE A 103 -7.42 -3.02 -22.42
CA ILE A 103 -6.00 -2.83 -22.04
C ILE A 103 -5.79 -1.48 -21.34
N VAL A 104 -6.33 -0.39 -21.89
CA VAL A 104 -6.24 0.96 -21.28
C VAL A 104 -6.79 0.95 -19.86
N THR A 105 -7.97 0.36 -19.67
CA THR A 105 -8.64 0.33 -18.35
C THR A 105 -7.84 -0.46 -17.32
N VAL A 106 -7.25 -1.60 -17.73
CA VAL A 106 -6.60 -2.54 -16.81
C VAL A 106 -5.16 -2.14 -16.48
N THR A 107 -4.47 -1.45 -17.39
CA THR A 107 -3.03 -1.16 -17.25
C THR A 107 -2.69 0.31 -16.99
N GLY A 108 -3.69 1.21 -17.03
CA GLY A 108 -3.46 2.65 -16.89
C GLY A 108 -2.63 3.25 -18.03
N VAL A 109 -2.51 2.57 -19.17
CA VAL A 109 -1.73 3.04 -20.32
C VAL A 109 -2.53 3.96 -21.24
N SER A 110 -1.82 4.78 -22.01
CA SER A 110 -2.44 5.55 -23.09
C SER A 110 -3.03 4.63 -24.16
N ARG A 111 -4.11 5.08 -24.83
CA ARG A 111 -4.71 4.34 -25.94
C ARG A 111 -3.72 4.02 -27.06
N ARG A 112 -2.76 4.91 -27.34
CA ARG A 112 -1.70 4.65 -28.34
C ARG A 112 -0.82 3.49 -27.92
N TYR A 113 -0.34 3.51 -26.68
CA TYR A 113 0.51 2.45 -26.16
C TYR A 113 -0.22 1.11 -26.03
N ALA A 114 -1.53 1.11 -25.78
CA ALA A 114 -2.34 -0.10 -25.86
C ALA A 114 -2.33 -0.74 -27.26
N TYR A 115 -2.29 0.05 -28.34
CA TYR A 115 -2.14 -0.49 -29.70
C TYR A 115 -0.74 -1.03 -29.94
N ASP A 116 0.30 -0.35 -29.48
CA ASP A 116 1.68 -0.84 -29.56
C ASP A 116 1.80 -2.21 -28.86
N LEU A 117 1.19 -2.37 -27.68
CA LEU A 117 1.14 -3.66 -26.97
C LEU A 117 0.37 -4.74 -27.75
N ILE A 118 -0.70 -4.40 -28.45
CA ILE A 118 -1.44 -5.38 -29.26
C ILE A 118 -0.60 -5.91 -30.43
N GLU A 119 0.28 -5.08 -30.99
CA GLU A 119 1.16 -5.45 -32.10
C GLU A 119 2.39 -6.23 -31.61
N ASP A 120 2.99 -5.78 -30.51
CA ASP A 120 4.24 -6.31 -29.96
C ASP A 120 4.07 -7.67 -29.26
N LEU A 121 3.01 -7.83 -28.48
CA LEU A 121 2.90 -8.92 -27.52
C LEU A 121 2.82 -10.33 -28.14
N PRO A 122 2.11 -10.55 -29.27
CA PRO A 122 2.08 -11.85 -29.91
C PRO A 122 3.45 -12.35 -30.37
N GLU A 123 4.36 -11.44 -30.73
CA GLU A 123 5.74 -11.81 -31.11
C GLU A 123 6.60 -12.20 -29.90
N GLN A 124 6.27 -11.67 -28.71
CA GLN A 124 7.04 -11.84 -27.47
C GLN A 124 6.54 -13.00 -26.61
N HIS A 125 5.27 -13.37 -26.74
CA HIS A 125 4.61 -14.37 -25.91
C HIS A 125 3.76 -15.29 -26.77
N HIS A 126 4.18 -16.54 -26.94
CA HIS A 126 3.51 -17.52 -27.81
C HIS A 126 2.09 -17.93 -27.35
N TRP A 127 1.73 -17.58 -26.11
CA TRP A 127 0.39 -17.75 -25.52
C TRP A 127 -0.48 -16.49 -25.64
N ILE A 128 0.06 -15.40 -26.21
CA ILE A 128 -0.71 -14.25 -26.71
C ILE A 128 -0.79 -14.39 -28.21
N LEU A 129 -2.01 -14.39 -28.74
CA LEU A 129 -2.27 -14.63 -30.15
C LEU A 129 -2.88 -13.40 -30.79
N THR A 130 -2.53 -13.18 -32.05
CA THR A 130 -3.35 -12.36 -32.92
C THR A 130 -4.71 -13.04 -33.15
N ARG A 131 -5.72 -12.27 -33.56
CA ARG A 131 -7.03 -12.84 -33.93
C ARG A 131 -6.92 -13.90 -35.02
N SER A 132 -5.99 -13.73 -35.97
CA SER A 132 -5.77 -14.68 -37.06
C SER A 132 -5.23 -16.00 -36.55
N GLU A 133 -4.22 -15.99 -35.67
CA GLU A 133 -3.64 -17.19 -35.08
C GLU A 133 -4.63 -17.91 -34.16
N ALA A 134 -5.41 -17.15 -33.38
CA ALA A 134 -6.45 -17.72 -32.53
C ALA A 134 -7.54 -18.45 -33.35
N ARG A 135 -7.83 -17.94 -34.56
CA ARG A 135 -8.77 -18.58 -35.48
C ARG A 135 -8.23 -19.89 -36.06
N GLU A 136 -6.94 -19.93 -36.39
CA GLU A 136 -6.28 -21.15 -36.86
C GLU A 136 -6.25 -22.24 -35.79
N ARG A 137 -6.09 -21.87 -34.51
CA ARG A 137 -6.14 -22.81 -33.38
C ARG A 137 -7.54 -23.31 -33.02
N GLN A 138 -8.60 -22.77 -33.63
CA GLN A 138 -9.99 -23.22 -33.46
C GLN A 138 -10.46 -23.29 -31.99
N PHE A 139 -10.30 -22.20 -31.22
CA PHE A 139 -10.94 -22.09 -29.90
C PHE A 139 -12.47 -21.99 -30.07
N GLY A 140 -13.13 -23.13 -30.22
CA GLY A 140 -14.46 -23.30 -30.86
C GLY A 140 -15.62 -22.44 -30.36
N SER A 141 -15.50 -21.75 -29.22
CA SER A 141 -16.53 -20.87 -28.64
C SER A 141 -16.09 -19.42 -28.42
N VAL A 142 -14.87 -19.03 -28.82
CA VAL A 142 -14.42 -17.65 -28.69
C VAL A 142 -15.09 -16.85 -29.81
N GLU A 143 -16.10 -16.07 -29.45
CA GLU A 143 -16.84 -15.21 -30.36
C GLU A 143 -15.93 -14.04 -30.79
N ILE A 144 -15.12 -14.27 -31.82
CA ILE A 144 -14.33 -13.23 -32.47
C ILE A 144 -15.31 -12.40 -33.33
N ASP A 145 -15.83 -11.33 -32.75
CA ASP A 145 -16.70 -10.37 -33.46
C ASP A 145 -15.90 -9.65 -34.56
N ASP A 146 -16.01 -10.18 -35.79
CA ASP A 146 -15.39 -9.66 -37.03
C ASP A 146 -16.02 -8.33 -37.48
N GLY A 147 -17.17 -7.93 -36.92
CA GLY A 147 -17.84 -6.67 -37.24
C GLY A 147 -17.15 -5.45 -36.61
N LYS A 148 -16.37 -5.66 -35.54
CA LYS A 148 -15.61 -4.62 -34.87
C LYS A 148 -14.16 -4.66 -35.36
N GLN A 149 -13.79 -3.66 -36.16
CA GLN A 149 -12.40 -3.41 -36.61
C GLN A 149 -11.43 -3.04 -35.46
N THR A 150 -11.80 -3.30 -34.21
CA THR A 150 -10.95 -2.98 -33.07
C THR A 150 -9.83 -4.00 -32.96
N LYS A 151 -8.59 -3.54 -33.17
CA LYS A 151 -7.39 -4.34 -32.90
C LYS A 151 -7.48 -4.93 -31.49
N ALA A 152 -7.18 -6.21 -31.37
CA ALA A 152 -7.28 -6.98 -30.13
C ALA A 152 -6.32 -8.16 -30.18
N ILE A 153 -5.90 -8.61 -29.00
CA ILE A 153 -5.16 -9.85 -28.77
C ILE A 153 -6.08 -10.90 -28.16
N VAL A 154 -5.67 -12.16 -28.25
CA VAL A 154 -6.32 -13.30 -27.61
C VAL A 154 -5.34 -13.93 -26.64
N VAL A 155 -5.73 -14.05 -25.37
CA VAL A 155 -4.93 -14.75 -24.35
C VAL A 155 -5.35 -16.21 -24.34
N ASP A 156 -4.43 -17.12 -24.65
CA ASP A 156 -4.60 -18.57 -24.61
C ASP A 156 -4.15 -19.10 -23.24
N PHE A 157 -5.13 -19.43 -22.39
CA PHE A 157 -4.86 -19.88 -21.02
C PHE A 157 -4.29 -21.29 -20.97
N GLU A 158 -4.55 -22.13 -21.97
CA GLU A 158 -4.01 -23.48 -22.02
C GLU A 158 -2.51 -23.45 -22.33
N ALA A 159 -2.11 -22.65 -23.32
CA ALA A 159 -0.70 -22.41 -23.61
C ALA A 159 0.00 -21.67 -22.46
N LEU A 160 -0.65 -20.66 -21.87
CA LEU A 160 -0.10 -19.90 -20.75
C LEU A 160 0.22 -20.78 -19.54
N HIS A 161 -0.68 -21.68 -19.15
CA HIS A 161 -0.47 -22.57 -18.01
C HIS A 161 0.49 -23.73 -18.31
N SER A 162 0.71 -24.03 -19.58
CA SER A 162 1.65 -25.06 -20.03
C SER A 162 3.09 -24.54 -20.15
N ASP A 163 3.30 -23.23 -20.14
CA ASP A 163 4.62 -22.58 -20.22
C ASP A 163 5.21 -22.32 -18.81
N PRO A 164 6.28 -23.05 -18.41
CA PRO A 164 6.90 -22.87 -17.10
C PRO A 164 7.51 -21.47 -16.90
N GLU A 165 8.02 -20.85 -17.97
CA GLU A 165 8.60 -19.50 -17.89
C GLU A 165 7.50 -18.45 -17.70
N ALA A 166 6.38 -18.60 -18.40
CA ALA A 166 5.22 -17.76 -18.18
C ALA A 166 4.70 -17.91 -16.76
N VAL A 167 4.44 -19.13 -16.28
CA VAL A 167 3.91 -19.38 -14.94
C VAL A 167 4.80 -18.77 -13.86
N ASN A 168 6.12 -18.92 -13.96
CA ASN A 168 7.06 -18.31 -13.01
C ASN A 168 6.96 -16.78 -12.99
N LYS A 169 6.73 -16.14 -14.14
CA LYS A 169 6.49 -14.70 -14.21
C LYS A 169 5.21 -14.26 -13.50
N PHE A 170 4.24 -15.13 -13.21
CA PHE A 170 3.02 -14.75 -12.46
C PHE A 170 3.01 -15.24 -11.01
N THR A 171 3.81 -16.25 -10.66
CA THR A 171 3.82 -16.87 -9.31
C THR A 171 4.99 -16.44 -8.45
N THR A 172 6.13 -16.06 -9.04
CA THR A 172 7.28 -15.56 -8.27
C THR A 172 7.19 -14.04 -8.15
N SER A 173 6.77 -13.58 -6.96
CA SER A 173 7.32 -12.33 -6.44
C SER A 173 8.82 -12.54 -6.38
N THR A 174 9.59 -11.63 -6.97
CA THR A 174 11.04 -11.68 -7.02
C THR A 174 11.58 -11.81 -5.59
N GLU A 175 11.84 -13.05 -5.14
CA GLU A 175 12.61 -13.32 -3.94
C GLU A 175 14.05 -12.95 -4.24
N GLY A 176 14.48 -11.76 -3.83
CA GLY A 176 15.89 -11.42 -3.83
C GLY A 176 16.18 -9.92 -3.87
N GLY A 177 16.51 -9.35 -2.72
CA GLY A 177 17.26 -8.09 -2.70
C GLY A 177 17.06 -7.20 -1.47
N GLY A 178 17.35 -7.70 -0.27
CA GLY A 178 17.41 -6.85 0.92
C GLY A 178 18.16 -7.56 2.04
N ARG A 179 19.47 -7.41 2.05
CA ARG A 179 20.36 -7.70 3.19
C ARG A 179 20.48 -6.44 4.05
#